data_AF-P83745-F1
#
_entry.id   AF-P83745-F1
#
_cell.length_a   1.000
_cell.length_b   1.000
_cell.length_c   1.000
_cell.angle_alpha   90.00
_cell.angle_beta   90.00
_cell.angle_gamma   90.00
#
_symmetry.space_group_name_H-M   'P 1'
#
loop_
_entity.id
_entity.type
_entity.pdbx_description
1 polymer ?
#
loop_
_entity_poly.entity_id
_entity_poly.type
_entity_poly.pdbx_seq_one_letter_code
_entity_poly.pdbx_strand_id
1 'polypeptide(L)' 'AACLGMFESCDPNNDKCCPNRECNRKHKWCKYKLW' A
#
# COMPACT_ATOMS: atom_id res chain seq x y z
N ALA A 1 7.49 -1.97 13.25
CA ALA A 1 6.28 -2.16 12.44
C ALA A 1 6.69 -2.79 11.12
N ALA A 2 6.22 -4.00 10.81
CA ALA A 2 6.38 -4.54 9.45
C ALA A 2 5.43 -3.76 8.52
N CYS A 3 5.97 -3.18 7.45
CA CYS A 3 5.16 -2.51 6.44
C CYS A 3 4.89 -3.48 5.28
N LEU A 4 3.78 -3.28 4.57
CA LEU A 4 3.37 -4.08 3.43
C LEU A 4 4.21 -3.71 2.21
N GLY A 5 4.84 -4.73 1.61
CA GLY A 5 5.64 -4.69 0.41
C GLY A 5 4.82 -4.51 -0.87
N MET A 6 5.49 -4.55 -2.02
CA MET A 6 4.83 -4.36 -3.32
C MET A 6 3.82 -5.48 -3.61
N PHE A 7 2.63 -5.11 -4.09
CA PHE A 7 1.54 -6.05 -4.40
C PHE A 7 0.99 -6.83 -3.20
N GLU A 8 1.43 -6.54 -1.98
CA GLU A 8 0.79 -7.09 -0.79
C GLU A 8 -0.59 -6.48 -0.59
N SER A 9 -1.52 -7.32 -0.16
CA SER A 9 -2.89 -6.92 0.14
C SER A 9 -2.88 -5.85 1.23
N CYS A 10 -3.60 -4.76 1.00
CA CYS A 10 -3.65 -3.63 1.89
C CYS A 10 -5.07 -3.09 2.06
N ASP A 11 -5.28 -2.42 3.19
CA ASP A 11 -6.53 -1.72 3.46
C ASP A 11 -6.38 -0.23 3.14
N PRO A 12 -7.19 0.34 2.24
CA PRO A 12 -7.10 1.76 1.90
C PRO A 12 -7.58 2.70 3.03
N ASN A 13 -8.18 2.15 4.08
CA ASN A 13 -8.53 2.87 5.30
C ASN A 13 -7.45 2.71 6.40
N ASN A 14 -6.46 1.84 6.18
CA ASN A 14 -5.38 1.55 7.12
C ASN A 14 -4.09 1.29 6.32
N ASP A 15 -3.53 2.38 5.76
CA ASP A 15 -2.33 2.31 4.92
C ASP A 15 -1.14 1.82 5.75
N LYS A 16 -0.87 0.53 5.64
CA LYS A 16 0.30 -0.13 6.24
C LYS A 16 1.41 -0.34 5.21
N CYS A 17 1.31 0.26 4.03
CA CYS A 17 2.30 0.13 2.98
C CYS A 17 3.64 0.72 3.39
N CYS A 18 4.74 0.16 2.88
CA CYS A 18 6.07 0.70 3.13
C CYS A 18 6.22 2.14 2.61
N PRO A 19 7.18 2.91 3.14
CA PRO A 19 7.48 4.24 2.62
C PRO A 19 7.67 4.20 1.09
N ASN A 20 7.22 5.26 0.41
CA ASN A 20 7.10 5.36 -1.05
C ASN A 20 6.05 4.46 -1.71
N ARG A 21 5.20 3.82 -0.91
CA ARG A 21 4.05 3.04 -1.40
C ARG A 21 2.76 3.55 -0.77
N GLU A 22 1.67 3.37 -1.48
CA GLU A 22 0.32 3.63 -1.01
C GLU A 22 -0.58 2.45 -1.36
N CYS A 23 -1.58 2.25 -0.52
CA CYS A 23 -2.59 1.27 -0.76
C CYS A 23 -3.52 1.72 -1.88
N ASN A 24 -3.44 1.04 -3.02
CA ASN A 24 -4.31 1.35 -4.14
C ASN A 24 -5.77 1.00 -3.82
N ARG A 25 -6.63 2.00 -3.65
CA ARG A 25 -8.08 1.83 -3.34
C ARG A 25 -8.84 0.91 -4.29
N LYS A 26 -8.47 0.89 -5.58
CA LYS A 26 -9.15 0.09 -6.61
C LYS A 26 -8.80 -1.39 -6.52
N HIS A 27 -7.52 -1.69 -6.28
CA HIS A 27 -6.99 -3.04 -6.33
C HIS A 27 -6.65 -3.64 -4.95
N LYS A 28 -6.71 -2.83 -3.88
CA LYS A 28 -6.45 -3.21 -2.49
C LYS A 28 -5.08 -3.88 -2.29
N TRP A 29 -4.06 -3.33 -2.96
CA TRP A 29 -2.67 -3.73 -2.77
C TRP A 29 -1.71 -2.54 -2.80
N CYS A 30 -0.56 -2.68 -2.15
CA CYS A 30 0.42 -1.61 -2.05
C CYS A 30 1.13 -1.40 -3.40
N LYS A 31 0.98 -0.20 -3.96
CA LYS A 31 1.67 0.27 -5.17
C LYS A 31 2.61 1.41 -4.84
N TYR A 32 3.52 1.74 -5.74
CA TYR A 32 4.30 2.97 -5.59
C TYR A 32 3.40 4.20 -5.58
N LYS A 33 3.74 5.18 -4.73
CA LYS A 33 3.18 6.53 -4.79
C LYS A 33 3.63 7.16 -6.11
N LEU A 34 2.76 7.14 -7.11
CA LEU A 34 2.93 7.93 -8.33
C LEU A 34 2.20 9.24 -8.04
N TRP A 35 2.99 10.31 -7.89
CA TRP A 35 2.53 11.64 -7.50
C TRP A 35 1.40 12.17 -8.39
#